data_AF-A0A1Q7UFN7-F1
#
_entry.id   AF-A0A1Q7UFN7-F1
#
_cell.length_a   1.000
_cell.length_b   1.000
_cell.length_c   1.000
_cell.angle_alpha   90.00
_cell.angle_beta   90.00
_cell.angle_gamma   90.00
#
_symmetry.space_group_name_H-M   'P 1'
#
loop_
_entity.id
_entity.type
_entity.pdbx_description
1 polymer ?
#
loop_
_entity_poly.entity_id
_entity_poly.type
_entity_poly.pdbx_seq_one_letter_code
_entity_poly.pdbx_strand_id
1 'polypeptide(L)'
;MDPSDLRAELAERLANSTAIDAETFNAACFVLSRALGELEFSVPEAAPLVRRLLRVAGRVVIDTAAADASPEIWPNTREMALQWIDEALQALGYEARPS
;
A
#
# COMPACT_ATOMS: atom_id res chain seq x y z
N MET A 1 5.01 -13.41 13.13
CA MET A 1 6.14 -13.46 12.18
C MET A 1 7.05 -12.30 12.49
N ASP A 2 8.36 -12.53 12.62
CA ASP A 2 9.33 -11.45 12.80
C ASP A 2 9.40 -10.61 11.50
N PRO A 3 9.52 -9.27 11.56
CA PRO A 3 9.72 -8.43 10.36
C PRO A 3 10.91 -8.84 9.49
N SER A 4 11.95 -9.45 10.07
CA SER A 4 13.10 -9.98 9.33
C SER A 4 12.75 -11.25 8.53
N ASP A 5 11.94 -12.16 9.10
CA ASP A 5 11.43 -13.35 8.41
C ASP A 5 10.61 -12.96 7.17
N LEU A 6 9.72 -11.97 7.32
CA LEU A 6 8.89 -11.47 6.22
C LEU A 6 9.72 -10.89 5.07
N ARG A 7 10.82 -10.18 5.37
CA ARG A 7 11.71 -9.61 4.35
C ARG A 7 12.44 -10.68 3.55
N ALA A 8 12.96 -11.70 4.24
CA ALA A 8 13.67 -12.80 3.61
C ALA A 8 12.72 -13.63 2.73
N GLU A 9 11.55 -13.98 3.25
CA GLU A 9 10.51 -14.72 2.52
C GLU A 9 10.03 -13.95 1.28
N LEU A 10 9.74 -12.65 1.42
CA LEU A 10 9.34 -11.82 0.29
C LEU A 10 10.44 -11.74 -0.78
N ALA A 11 11.70 -11.55 -0.37
CA ALA A 11 12.82 -11.49 -1.30
C ALA A 11 13.01 -12.81 -2.07
N GLU A 12 12.88 -13.94 -1.38
CA GLU A 12 12.96 -15.27 -2.00
C GLU A 12 11.82 -15.51 -3.00
N ARG A 13 10.58 -15.19 -2.60
CA ARG A 13 9.42 -15.34 -3.50
C ARG A 13 9.55 -14.47 -4.74
N LEU A 14 9.97 -13.21 -4.58
CA LEU A 14 10.19 -12.30 -5.71
C LEU A 14 11.33 -12.77 -6.62
N ALA A 15 12.45 -13.23 -6.05
CA ALA A 15 13.58 -13.75 -6.82
C ALA A 15 13.21 -15.00 -7.64
N ASN A 16 12.32 -15.82 -7.12
CA ASN A 16 11.85 -17.05 -7.78
C ASN A 16 10.57 -16.86 -8.61
N SER A 17 10.08 -15.62 -8.77
CA SER A 17 8.82 -15.30 -9.46
C SER A 17 7.60 -16.06 -8.91
N THR A 18 7.62 -16.39 -7.62
CA THR A 18 6.52 -17.05 -6.91
C THR A 18 5.45 -16.03 -6.56
N ALA A 19 4.18 -16.42 -6.72
CA ALA A 19 3.05 -15.58 -6.32
C ALA A 19 3.07 -15.27 -4.80
N ILE A 20 2.61 -14.09 -4.45
CA ILE A 20 2.35 -13.66 -3.08
C ILE A 20 0.84 -13.52 -2.87
N ASP A 21 0.36 -13.90 -1.69
CA ASP A 21 -1.03 -13.70 -1.29
C ASP A 21 -1.29 -12.24 -0.86
N ALA A 22 -2.56 -11.92 -0.63
CA ALA A 22 -2.98 -10.57 -0.27
C ALA A 22 -2.42 -10.10 1.07
N GLU A 23 -2.30 -11.02 2.03
CA GLU A 23 -1.73 -10.79 3.36
C GLU A 23 -0.25 -10.42 3.26
N THR A 24 0.52 -11.20 2.49
CA THR A 24 1.94 -10.96 2.23
C THR A 24 2.13 -9.64 1.48
N PHE A 25 1.29 -9.33 0.50
CA PHE A 25 1.34 -8.06 -0.22
C PHE A 25 1.11 -6.86 0.71
N ASN A 26 0.06 -6.90 1.54
CA ASN A 26 -0.23 -5.83 2.49
C ASN A 26 0.87 -5.69 3.55
N ALA A 27 1.43 -6.81 4.02
CA ALA A 27 2.56 -6.80 4.93
C ALA A 27 3.81 -6.18 4.28
N ALA A 28 4.05 -6.44 2.99
CA ALA A 28 5.10 -5.80 2.21
C ALA A 28 4.88 -4.28 2.11
N CYS A 29 3.66 -3.82 1.80
CA CYS A 29 3.31 -2.39 1.81
C CYS A 29 3.61 -1.74 3.17
N PHE A 30 3.28 -2.41 4.28
CA PHE A 30 3.60 -1.93 5.63
C PHE A 30 5.11 -1.83 5.86
N VAL A 31 5.89 -2.86 5.51
CA VAL A 31 7.36 -2.85 5.66
C VAL A 31 7.98 -1.73 4.83
N LEU A 32 7.56 -1.59 3.56
CA LEU A 32 8.01 -0.50 2.69
C LEU A 32 7.69 0.87 3.28
N SER A 33 6.49 1.03 3.86
CA SER A 33 6.08 2.29 4.49
C SER A 33 7.00 2.72 5.66
N ARG A 34 7.61 1.75 6.36
CA ARG A 34 8.61 2.01 7.40
C ARG A 34 9.97 2.34 6.81
N ALA A 35 10.38 1.64 5.74
CA ALA A 35 11.64 1.89 5.05
C ALA A 35 11.74 3.32 4.50
N LEU A 36 10.62 3.96 4.17
CA LEU A 36 10.60 5.38 3.76
C LEU A 36 11.25 6.33 4.78
N GLY A 37 11.21 6.01 6.08
CA GLY A 37 11.81 6.86 7.12
C GLY A 37 13.34 6.87 7.10
N GLU A 38 13.96 5.90 6.43
CA GLU A 38 15.42 5.75 6.33
C GLU A 38 15.98 6.30 5.01
N LEU A 39 15.11 6.80 4.11
CA LEU A 39 15.51 7.34 2.82
C LEU A 39 15.63 8.86 2.88
N GLU A 40 16.67 9.40 2.24
CA GLU A 40 16.80 10.84 2.02
C GLU A 40 16.02 11.26 0.77
N PHE A 41 14.88 11.90 0.97
CA PHE A 41 14.08 12.45 -0.12
C PHE A 41 14.57 13.86 -0.48
N SER A 42 14.80 14.10 -1.78
CA SER A 42 15.06 15.46 -2.29
C SER A 42 13.84 16.38 -2.20
N VAL A 43 12.65 15.80 -2.01
CA VAL A 43 11.36 16.49 -1.84
C VAL A 43 10.69 15.92 -0.57
N PRO A 44 10.72 16.63 0.57
CA PRO A 44 10.21 16.13 1.85
C PRO A 44 8.74 15.67 1.82
N GLU A 45 7.93 16.29 0.97
CA GLU A 45 6.51 16.01 0.75
C GLU A 45 6.24 14.63 0.14
N ALA A 46 7.22 14.06 -0.57
CA ALA A 46 7.05 12.78 -1.27
C ALA A 46 6.94 11.60 -0.29
N ALA A 47 7.71 11.59 0.80
CA ALA A 47 7.68 10.51 1.79
C ALA A 47 6.28 10.29 2.41
N PRO A 48 5.58 11.32 2.94
CA PRO A 48 4.25 11.15 3.51
C PRO A 48 3.17 10.84 2.46
N LEU A 49 3.35 11.23 1.19
CA LEU A 49 2.46 10.81 0.10
C LEU A 49 2.61 9.31 -0.18
N VAL A 50 3.83 8.85 -0.44
CA VAL A 50 4.12 7.44 -0.74
C VAL A 50 3.67 6.54 0.42
N ARG A 51 3.87 6.97 1.67
CA ARG A 51 3.39 6.25 2.86
C ARG A 51 1.88 6.03 2.83
N ARG A 52 1.10 7.04 2.44
CA ARG A 52 -0.37 6.93 2.34
C ARG A 52 -0.79 6.04 1.17
N LEU A 53 -0.13 6.18 0.02
CA LEU A 53 -0.41 5.35 -1.17
C LEU A 53 -0.15 3.86 -0.90
N LEU A 54 0.94 3.52 -0.20
CA LEU A 54 1.22 2.14 0.21
C LEU A 54 0.13 1.57 1.13
N ARG A 55 -0.40 2.39 2.05
CA ARG A 55 -1.52 2.00 2.92
C ARG A 55 -2.78 1.73 2.11
N VAL A 56 -3.12 2.61 1.16
CA VAL A 56 -4.28 2.42 0.27
C VAL A 56 -4.11 1.15 -0.56
N ALA A 57 -2.95 0.95 -1.19
CA ALA A 57 -2.66 -0.22 -2.00
C ALA A 57 -2.81 -1.53 -1.21
N GLY A 58 -2.20 -1.62 -0.03
CA GLY A 58 -2.32 -2.80 0.83
C GLY A 58 -3.77 -3.09 1.22
N ARG A 59 -4.54 -2.04 1.55
CA ARG A 59 -5.94 -2.21 1.94
C ARG A 59 -6.83 -2.67 0.78
N VAL A 60 -6.66 -2.08 -0.40
CA VAL A 60 -7.40 -2.47 -1.61
C VAL A 60 -7.13 -3.94 -1.93
N VAL A 61 -5.86 -4.37 -1.88
CA VAL A 61 -5.49 -5.77 -2.14
C VAL A 61 -6.11 -6.72 -1.11
N ILE A 62 -6.08 -6.38 0.18
CA ILE A 62 -6.75 -7.20 1.22
C ILE A 62 -8.25 -7.34 0.95
N ASP A 63 -8.94 -6.22 0.72
CA ASP A 63 -10.40 -6.22 0.58
C ASP A 63 -10.89 -6.92 -0.70
N THR A 64 -10.02 -7.09 -1.71
CA THR A 64 -10.42 -7.57 -3.04
C THR A 64 -9.74 -8.85 -3.50
N ALA A 65 -8.64 -9.27 -2.88
CA ALA A 65 -7.84 -10.42 -3.30
C ALA A 65 -7.50 -11.40 -2.15
N ALA A 66 -7.95 -11.15 -0.92
CA ALA A 66 -7.92 -12.17 0.14
C ALA A 66 -8.76 -13.40 -0.24
N ALA A 67 -8.45 -14.54 0.35
CA ALA A 67 -9.07 -15.82 -0.01
C ALA A 67 -10.62 -15.83 0.15
N ASP A 68 -11.14 -15.01 1.06
CA ASP A 68 -12.56 -14.82 1.37
C ASP A 68 -13.12 -13.46 0.87
N ALA A 69 -12.40 -12.78 -0.03
CA ALA A 69 -12.80 -11.49 -0.55
C ALA A 69 -14.15 -11.56 -1.28
N SER A 70 -15.01 -10.57 -1.02
CA SER A 70 -16.34 -10.45 -1.64
C SER A 70 -16.41 -9.20 -2.51
N PRO A 71 -16.97 -9.29 -3.75
CA PRO A 71 -17.23 -8.12 -4.58
C PRO A 71 -18.11 -7.06 -3.92
N GLU A 72 -18.94 -7.45 -2.94
CA GLU A 72 -19.83 -6.54 -2.21
C GLU A 72 -19.09 -5.52 -1.35
N ILE A 73 -17.81 -5.79 -1.01
CA ILE A 73 -16.97 -4.87 -0.25
C ILE A 73 -16.49 -3.69 -1.11
N TRP A 74 -16.43 -3.87 -2.44
CA TRP A 74 -15.83 -2.90 -3.36
C TRP A 74 -16.39 -1.48 -3.27
N PRO A 75 -17.71 -1.23 -3.21
CA PRO A 75 -18.24 0.12 -3.10
C PRO A 75 -17.65 0.90 -1.91
N ASN A 76 -17.55 0.25 -0.75
CA ASN A 76 -17.00 0.84 0.48
C ASN A 76 -15.48 1.04 0.38
N THR A 77 -14.75 0.03 -0.10
CA THR A 77 -13.29 0.13 -0.28
C THR A 77 -12.92 1.21 -1.28
N ARG A 78 -13.69 1.35 -2.37
CA ARG A 78 -13.48 2.40 -3.38
C ARG A 78 -13.67 3.79 -2.78
N GLU A 79 -14.75 4.02 -2.05
CA GLU A 79 -15.03 5.33 -1.44
C GLU A 79 -13.90 5.72 -0.46
N MET A 80 -13.54 4.82 0.45
CA MET A 80 -12.43 5.03 1.39
C MET A 80 -11.10 5.26 0.68
N ALA A 81 -10.77 4.47 -0.36
CA ALA A 81 -9.52 4.61 -1.10
C ALA A 81 -9.43 5.97 -1.79
N LEU A 82 -10.52 6.42 -2.44
CA LEU A 82 -10.58 7.73 -3.09
C LEU A 82 -10.45 8.85 -2.06
N GLN A 83 -11.15 8.76 -0.93
CA GLN A 83 -11.04 9.73 0.15
C GLN A 83 -9.60 9.85 0.66
N TRP A 84 -8.93 8.73 0.96
CA TRP A 84 -7.56 8.77 1.49
C TRP A 84 -6.53 9.29 0.48
N ILE A 85 -6.75 9.03 -0.81
CA ILE A 85 -5.91 9.58 -1.89
C ILE A 85 -6.13 11.10 -1.97
N ASP A 86 -7.38 11.57 -1.95
CA ASP A 86 -7.70 12.99 -1.99
C ASP A 86 -7.10 13.73 -0.78
N GLU A 87 -7.27 13.20 0.43
CA GLU A 87 -6.64 13.74 1.64
C GLU A 87 -5.11 13.81 1.53
N ALA A 88 -4.48 12.81 0.90
CA ALA A 88 -3.04 12.78 0.69
C ALA A 88 -2.56 13.85 -0.31
N LEU A 89 -3.37 14.13 -1.34
CA LEU A 89 -3.06 15.08 -2.41
C LEU A 89 -3.38 16.52 -2.01
N GLN A 90 -4.49 16.75 -1.31
CA GLN A 90 -4.86 18.06 -0.77
C GLN A 90 -3.79 18.60 0.18
N ALA A 91 -3.21 17.74 1.02
CA ALA A 91 -2.10 18.11 1.90
C ALA A 91 -0.86 18.65 1.16
N LEU A 92 -0.78 18.41 -0.16
CA LEU A 92 0.29 18.85 -1.04
C LEU A 92 -0.14 19.96 -2.03
N GLY A 93 -1.37 20.46 -1.91
CA GLY A 93 -1.94 21.47 -2.80
C GLY A 93 -2.37 20.94 -4.17
N TYR A 94 -2.47 19.61 -4.34
CA TYR A 94 -3.01 19.00 -5.56
C TYR A 94 -4.51 18.73 -5.41
N GLU A 95 -5.26 18.88 -6.51
CA GLU A 95 -6.67 18.51 -6.61
C GLU A 95 -6.80 17.38 -7.64
N ALA A 96 -7.15 16.17 -7.19
CA ALA A 96 -7.35 15.03 -8.10
C ALA A 96 -8.71 15.15 -8.79
N ARG A 97 -8.74 15.69 -10.00
CA ARG A 97 -9.95 15.71 -10.82
C ARG A 97 -10.00 14.47 -11.72
N PRO A 98 -11.12 13.72 -11.75
CA PRO A 98 -11.35 12.72 -12.79
C PRO A 98 -11.29 13.40 -14.17
N SER A 99 -10.60 12.77 -15.13
CA SER A 99 -10.68 13.09 -16.55
C SER A 99 -11.96 12.55 -17.19
#